data_AF-C0SPJ1-F1
#
_entry.id   AF-C0SPJ1-F1
#
_cell.length_a   1.000
_cell.length_b   1.000
_cell.length_c   1.000
_cell.angle_alpha   90.00
_cell.angle_beta   90.00
_cell.angle_gamma   90.00
#
_symmetry.space_group_name_H-M   'P 1'
#
loop_
_entity.id
_entity.type
_entity.pdbx_description
1 polymer ?
#
loop_
_entity_poly.entity_id
_entity_poly.type
_entity_poly.pdbx_seq_one_letter_code
_entity_poly.pdbx_strand_id
1 'polypeptide(L)'
;MDGSKGPVVVTGASGFVGSWLVRKLLQAGYTVRATVRDPANVEKNKPLLELPGAKERLSIWKADLSDQGSFDDAIAGCTGVFHVATPMDFDSQDPENEVIKPTVEGMLSIMRVRKETGTVKRIVFTSSAGSVNIEERHRPAYVQDNWSDIDFCRRVKMTGWMYFVSKALAEKAAMEYASENGLDFISIIPTLVVGPFLSAGMPPSLVTALALITGNEAHYSILKQVQLVHLDDLCDAMTFLFEHPEANGRYICSYHDATIHGLATMLRDRFPEYRIPHKFPGVDDDLQPIHFSSRKLLDHGFSFRYTAEDMFDAAIRTCREKDLIPLGDAPPPAATGKLGALAAGEGQAIGAET
;
A
#
# COMPACT_ATOMS: atom_id res chain seq x y z
N MET A 1 -18.28 -11.09 30.90
CA MET A 1 -17.33 -11.64 29.92
C MET A 1 -16.60 -10.44 29.35
N ASP A 2 -15.30 -10.34 29.61
CA ASP A 2 -14.45 -9.23 29.12
C ASP A 2 -14.52 -9.19 27.59
N GLY A 3 -15.21 -8.17 27.06
CA GLY A 3 -15.47 -7.98 25.64
C GLY A 3 -14.34 -7.29 24.89
N SER A 4 -13.12 -7.21 25.46
CA SER A 4 -11.98 -6.63 24.76
C SER A 4 -11.40 -7.61 23.74
N LYS A 5 -11.42 -7.22 22.45
CA LYS A 5 -10.67 -7.95 21.42
C LYS A 5 -9.17 -7.74 21.73
N GLY A 6 -8.42 -8.84 21.86
CA GLY A 6 -7.01 -8.81 22.27
C GLY A 6 -6.13 -7.93 21.39
N PRO A 7 -4.93 -7.51 21.86
CA PRO A 7 -4.14 -6.52 21.16
C PRO A 7 -3.68 -7.02 19.79
N VAL A 8 -3.63 -6.12 18.81
CA VAL A 8 -3.12 -6.38 17.45
C VAL A 8 -2.06 -5.35 17.07
N VAL A 9 -1.11 -5.76 16.22
CA VAL A 9 -0.07 -4.87 15.68
C VAL A 9 -0.47 -4.41 14.28
N VAL A 10 -0.30 -3.12 13.99
CA VAL A 10 -0.32 -2.60 12.61
C VAL A 10 1.04 -1.99 12.32
N THR A 11 1.77 -2.57 11.36
CA THR A 11 3.06 -2.00 10.94
C THR A 11 2.87 -0.92 9.90
N GLY A 12 3.71 0.12 9.90
CA GLY A 12 3.59 1.21 8.93
C GLY A 12 2.32 2.02 9.17
N ALA A 13 1.94 2.18 10.44
CA ALA A 13 0.67 2.74 10.85
C ALA A 13 0.47 4.20 10.42
N SER A 14 1.54 4.97 10.20
CA SER A 14 1.43 6.35 9.69
C SER A 14 1.19 6.46 8.19
N GLY A 15 1.17 5.34 7.46
CA GLY A 15 0.92 5.30 6.01
C GLY A 15 -0.56 5.42 5.64
N PHE A 16 -0.83 5.46 4.33
CA PHE A 16 -2.18 5.57 3.76
C PHE A 16 -3.10 4.43 4.23
N VAL A 17 -2.74 3.18 3.96
CA VAL A 17 -3.51 2.01 4.40
C VAL A 17 -3.39 1.77 5.89
N GLY A 18 -2.18 1.90 6.45
CA GLY A 18 -1.93 1.65 7.87
C GLY A 18 -2.77 2.52 8.80
N SER A 19 -2.85 3.82 8.54
CA SER A 19 -3.58 4.75 9.42
C SER A 19 -5.09 4.52 9.38
N TRP A 20 -5.62 4.21 8.20
CA TRP A 20 -7.03 3.86 8.04
C TRP A 20 -7.37 2.54 8.70
N LEU A 21 -6.49 1.54 8.60
CA LEU A 21 -6.66 0.26 9.28
C LEU A 21 -6.65 0.43 10.81
N VAL A 22 -5.74 1.24 11.36
CA VAL A 22 -5.74 1.57 12.81
C VAL A 22 -7.09 2.16 13.22
N ARG A 23 -7.61 3.13 12.45
CA ARG A 23 -8.94 3.71 12.70
C ARG A 23 -10.03 2.63 12.74
N LYS A 24 -10.05 1.72 11.78
CA LYS A 24 -11.07 0.66 11.67
C LYS A 24 -10.98 -0.36 12.81
N LEU A 25 -9.76 -0.77 13.17
CA LEU A 25 -9.53 -1.66 14.31
C LEU A 25 -9.94 -1.02 15.64
N LEU A 26 -9.62 0.27 15.86
CA LEU A 26 -10.09 1.00 17.03
C LEU A 26 -11.63 1.10 17.07
N GLN A 27 -12.28 1.36 15.93
CA GLN A 27 -13.76 1.35 15.83
C GLN A 27 -14.36 -0.04 16.12
N ALA A 28 -13.66 -1.11 15.73
CA ALA A 28 -14.08 -2.50 15.96
C ALA A 28 -13.77 -3.04 17.38
N GLY A 29 -13.27 -2.21 18.29
CA GLY A 29 -13.06 -2.57 19.69
C GLY A 29 -11.67 -3.15 20.01
N TYR A 30 -10.72 -3.16 19.07
CA TYR A 30 -9.36 -3.64 19.33
C TYR A 30 -8.52 -2.66 20.14
N THR A 31 -7.55 -3.21 20.88
CA THR A 31 -6.35 -2.47 21.30
C THR A 31 -5.29 -2.58 20.21
N VAL A 32 -4.77 -1.46 19.74
CA VAL A 32 -3.86 -1.39 18.60
C VAL A 32 -2.47 -0.93 19.03
N ARG A 33 -1.45 -1.68 18.62
CA ARG A 33 -0.04 -1.28 18.70
C ARG A 33 0.40 -0.85 17.30
N ALA A 34 0.55 0.44 17.10
CA ALA A 34 0.91 1.04 15.82
C ALA A 34 2.42 1.21 15.74
N THR A 35 3.07 0.54 14.79
CA THR A 35 4.51 0.74 14.59
C THR A 35 4.80 1.84 13.58
N VAL A 36 5.75 2.70 13.92
CA VAL A 36 6.25 3.81 13.10
C VAL A 36 7.78 3.88 13.19
N ARG A 37 8.44 4.37 12.15
CA ARG A 37 9.92 4.49 12.15
C ARG A 37 10.42 5.56 13.12
N ASP A 38 9.72 6.68 13.18
CA ASP A 38 10.06 7.81 14.05
C ASP A 38 8.83 8.26 14.85
N PRO A 39 8.72 7.86 16.14
CA PRO A 39 7.66 8.33 17.03
C PRO A 39 7.67 9.84 17.28
N ALA A 40 8.82 10.51 17.13
CA ALA A 40 8.95 11.95 17.34
C ALA A 40 8.40 12.79 16.18
N ASN A 41 8.13 12.17 15.02
CA ASN A 41 7.55 12.86 13.88
C ASN A 41 6.07 13.19 14.12
N VAL A 42 5.82 14.37 14.68
CA VAL A 42 4.47 14.85 15.03
C VAL A 42 3.55 14.88 13.81
N GLU A 43 4.02 15.35 12.65
CA GLU A 43 3.19 15.46 11.44
C GLU A 43 2.64 14.10 11.00
N LYS A 44 3.48 13.06 11.00
CA LYS A 44 3.09 11.70 10.59
C LYS A 44 2.23 10.98 11.63
N ASN A 45 2.45 11.26 12.91
CA ASN A 45 1.84 10.49 14.00
C ASN A 45 0.58 11.16 14.57
N LYS A 46 0.43 12.49 14.43
CA LYS A 46 -0.73 13.25 14.91
C LYS A 46 -2.06 12.68 14.40
N PRO A 47 -2.24 12.32 13.12
CA PRO A 47 -3.49 11.75 12.64
C PRO A 47 -3.89 10.45 13.35
N LEU A 48 -2.92 9.67 13.87
CA LEU A 48 -3.20 8.45 14.64
C LEU A 48 -3.65 8.77 16.07
N LEU A 49 -2.96 9.72 16.72
CA LEU A 49 -3.22 10.11 18.10
C LEU A 49 -4.57 10.84 18.27
N GLU A 50 -5.08 11.44 17.20
CA GLU A 50 -6.39 12.11 17.16
C GLU A 50 -7.57 11.17 16.85
N LEU A 51 -7.32 9.88 16.60
CA LEU A 51 -8.38 8.92 16.33
C LEU A 51 -9.28 8.70 17.56
N PRO A 52 -10.61 8.52 17.36
CA PRO A 52 -11.50 8.12 18.44
C PRO A 52 -11.04 6.81 19.09
N GLY A 53 -10.88 6.82 20.41
CA GLY A 53 -10.40 5.67 21.20
C GLY A 53 -8.88 5.52 21.26
N ALA A 54 -8.10 6.42 20.65
CA ALA A 54 -6.64 6.33 20.65
C ALA A 54 -6.05 6.48 22.06
N LYS A 55 -6.59 7.37 22.89
CA LYS A 55 -6.07 7.62 24.25
C LYS A 55 -6.13 6.38 25.13
N GLU A 56 -7.12 5.51 24.91
CA GLU A 56 -7.37 4.33 25.72
C GLU A 56 -6.78 3.06 25.11
N ARG A 57 -6.76 2.96 23.77
CA ARG A 57 -6.51 1.71 23.06
C ARG A 57 -5.44 1.77 21.97
N LEU A 58 -4.76 2.91 21.79
CA LEU A 58 -3.64 3.03 20.86
C LEU A 58 -2.32 3.24 21.60
N SER A 59 -1.28 2.53 21.18
CA SER A 59 0.11 2.78 21.59
C SER A 59 1.02 2.85 20.36
N ILE A 60 1.99 3.77 20.39
CA ILE A 60 2.96 3.99 19.31
C ILE A 60 4.27 3.27 19.66
N TRP A 61 4.79 2.48 18.72
CA TRP A 61 6.00 1.69 18.89
C TRP A 61 7.01 2.04 17.79
N LYS A 62 8.27 2.23 18.16
CA LYS A 62 9.34 2.42 17.18
C LYS A 62 9.70 1.07 16.56
N ALA A 63 9.66 0.96 15.24
CA ALA A 63 10.17 -0.20 14.52
C ALA A 63 10.54 0.16 13.07
N ASP A 64 11.52 -0.55 12.51
CA ASP A 64 11.98 -0.39 11.12
C ASP A 64 12.27 -1.77 10.50
N LEU A 65 11.91 -1.95 9.22
CA LEU A 65 12.15 -3.21 8.51
C LEU A 65 13.62 -3.52 8.30
N SER A 66 14.48 -2.50 8.34
CA SER A 66 15.93 -2.66 8.25
C SER A 66 16.58 -3.04 9.59
N ASP A 67 15.86 -2.89 10.71
CA ASP A 67 16.37 -3.15 12.05
C ASP A 67 15.86 -4.51 12.56
N GLN A 68 16.74 -5.51 12.58
CA GLN A 68 16.41 -6.85 13.09
C GLN A 68 15.92 -6.79 14.54
N GLY A 69 14.82 -7.50 14.82
CA GLY A 69 14.22 -7.56 16.16
C GLY A 69 13.43 -6.30 16.58
N SER A 70 13.38 -5.26 15.74
CA SER A 70 12.71 -3.99 16.12
C SER A 70 11.19 -4.11 16.30
N PHE A 71 10.58 -5.19 15.81
CA PHE A 71 9.15 -5.46 15.96
C PHE A 71 8.82 -6.35 17.17
N ASP A 72 9.82 -6.91 17.85
CA ASP A 72 9.64 -7.99 18.82
C ASP A 72 8.77 -7.52 20.00
N ASP A 73 9.12 -6.38 20.59
CA ASP A 73 8.39 -5.78 21.72
C ASP A 73 6.96 -5.38 21.33
N ALA A 74 6.79 -4.85 20.11
CA ALA A 74 5.47 -4.47 19.62
C ALA A 74 4.57 -5.72 19.44
N ILE A 75 5.12 -6.82 18.95
CA ILE A 75 4.38 -8.06 18.67
C ILE A 75 4.15 -8.90 19.94
N ALA A 76 5.05 -8.84 20.92
CA ALA A 76 4.97 -9.65 22.13
C ALA A 76 3.63 -9.48 22.88
N GLY A 77 2.88 -10.58 23.02
CA GLY A 77 1.57 -10.59 23.68
C GLY A 77 0.40 -10.17 22.79
N CYS A 78 0.61 -9.94 21.50
CA CYS A 78 -0.46 -9.64 20.54
C CYS A 78 -1.11 -10.90 19.99
N THR A 79 -2.39 -10.78 19.66
CA THR A 79 -3.20 -11.86 19.06
C THR A 79 -3.11 -11.90 17.54
N GLY A 80 -2.67 -10.80 16.91
CA GLY A 80 -2.61 -10.67 15.45
C GLY A 80 -1.64 -9.60 15.01
N VAL A 81 -1.15 -9.74 13.77
CA VAL A 81 -0.27 -8.76 13.12
C VAL A 81 -0.84 -8.44 11.75
N PHE A 82 -1.03 -7.16 11.47
CA PHE A 82 -1.29 -6.62 10.14
C PHE A 82 0.01 -5.99 9.63
N HIS A 83 0.70 -6.70 8.75
CA HIS A 83 1.93 -6.19 8.15
C HIS A 83 1.59 -5.37 6.89
N VAL A 84 1.65 -4.05 7.02
CA VAL A 84 1.34 -3.07 5.95
C VAL A 84 2.57 -2.29 5.52
N ALA A 85 3.55 -2.13 6.43
CA ALA A 85 4.82 -1.46 6.14
C ALA A 85 5.54 -2.10 4.95
N THR A 86 6.08 -1.26 4.08
CA THR A 86 6.97 -1.66 3.00
C THR A 86 7.83 -0.45 2.62
N PRO A 87 9.10 -0.63 2.23
CA PRO A 87 9.85 0.40 1.53
C PRO A 87 9.11 0.80 0.25
N MET A 88 8.97 2.10 0.01
CA MET A 88 8.21 2.68 -1.11
C MET A 88 9.07 3.68 -1.91
N ASP A 89 10.39 3.50 -1.92
CA ASP A 89 11.28 4.32 -2.74
C ASP A 89 11.37 3.73 -4.14
N PHE A 90 10.79 4.45 -5.12
CA PHE A 90 10.80 4.02 -6.51
C PHE A 90 12.01 4.54 -7.30
N ASP A 91 12.83 5.41 -6.71
CA ASP A 91 13.99 6.03 -7.36
C ASP A 91 15.33 5.58 -6.74
N SER A 92 15.28 4.53 -5.90
CA SER A 92 16.44 3.91 -5.25
C SER A 92 17.53 3.56 -6.27
N GLN A 93 18.78 3.91 -5.92
CA GLN A 93 19.96 3.61 -6.73
C GLN A 93 20.53 2.21 -6.42
N ASP A 94 20.15 1.62 -5.28
CA ASP A 94 20.47 0.24 -4.90
C ASP A 94 19.21 -0.54 -4.50
N PRO A 95 18.32 -0.87 -5.47
CA PRO A 95 17.02 -1.45 -5.15
C PRO A 95 17.10 -2.82 -4.47
N GLU A 96 18.18 -3.58 -4.66
CA GLU A 96 18.36 -4.87 -3.98
C GLU A 96 18.48 -4.69 -2.47
N ASN A 97 19.33 -3.75 -2.03
CA ASN A 97 19.63 -3.57 -0.61
C ASN A 97 18.69 -2.58 0.09
N GLU A 98 18.11 -1.62 -0.63
CA GLU A 98 17.26 -0.58 -0.05
C GLU A 98 15.76 -0.92 -0.11
N VAL A 99 15.34 -1.78 -1.05
CA VAL A 99 13.91 -2.11 -1.26
C VAL A 99 13.66 -3.60 -1.13
N ILE A 100 14.29 -4.43 -1.97
CA ILE A 100 13.95 -5.86 -2.10
C ILE A 100 14.31 -6.62 -0.81
N LYS A 101 15.58 -6.56 -0.40
CA LYS A 101 16.08 -7.28 0.78
C LYS A 101 15.37 -6.86 2.07
N PRO A 102 15.19 -5.57 2.42
CA PRO A 102 14.47 -5.18 3.63
C PRO A 102 13.00 -5.61 3.63
N THR A 103 12.36 -5.67 2.45
CA THR A 103 10.96 -6.16 2.36
C THR A 103 10.88 -7.65 2.71
N VAL A 104 11.77 -8.47 2.15
CA VAL A 104 11.80 -9.91 2.39
C VAL A 104 12.25 -10.24 3.81
N GLU A 105 13.38 -9.67 4.25
CA GLU A 105 13.94 -9.93 5.57
C GLU A 105 13.06 -9.37 6.69
N GLY A 106 12.48 -8.18 6.50
CA GLY A 106 11.54 -7.58 7.45
C GLY A 106 10.27 -8.42 7.62
N MET A 107 9.69 -8.93 6.52
CA MET A 107 8.56 -9.87 6.58
C MET A 107 8.93 -11.13 7.37
N LEU A 108 10.06 -11.77 7.06
CA LEU A 108 10.50 -12.97 7.77
C LEU A 108 10.83 -12.69 9.24
N SER A 109 11.39 -11.53 9.56
CA SER A 109 11.65 -11.12 10.95
C SER A 109 10.35 -11.06 11.75
N ILE A 110 9.29 -10.44 11.21
CA ILE A 110 7.97 -10.38 11.84
C ILE A 110 7.39 -11.78 12.07
N MET A 111 7.57 -12.71 11.13
CA MET A 111 7.06 -14.08 11.28
C MET A 111 7.80 -14.88 12.36
N ARG A 112 9.11 -14.65 12.54
CA ARG A 112 9.92 -15.34 13.56
C ARG A 112 9.44 -15.04 14.99
N VAL A 113 9.02 -13.80 15.27
CA VAL A 113 8.52 -13.41 16.61
C VAL A 113 7.33 -14.24 17.06
N ARG A 114 6.46 -14.65 16.13
CA ARG A 114 5.32 -15.53 16.46
C ARG A 114 5.81 -16.87 17.02
N LYS A 115 6.86 -17.45 16.44
CA LYS A 115 7.41 -18.74 16.86
C LYS A 115 7.90 -18.69 18.31
N GLU A 116 8.42 -17.54 18.73
CA GLU A 116 9.00 -17.34 20.05
C GLU A 116 7.95 -17.01 21.11
N THR A 117 6.92 -16.23 20.75
CA THR A 117 5.93 -15.73 21.71
C THR A 117 4.67 -16.58 21.83
N GLY A 118 4.30 -17.34 20.79
CA GLY A 118 3.13 -18.24 20.76
C GLY A 118 1.75 -17.56 20.87
N THR A 119 1.68 -16.24 20.98
CA THR A 119 0.43 -15.48 21.24
C THR A 119 -0.27 -15.01 19.95
N VAL A 120 0.49 -14.81 18.87
CA VAL A 120 -0.04 -14.39 17.58
C VAL A 120 -0.77 -15.55 16.92
N LYS A 121 -2.07 -15.38 16.71
CA LYS A 121 -2.93 -16.39 16.08
C LYS A 121 -2.83 -16.34 14.57
N ARG A 122 -2.83 -15.15 13.98
CA ARG A 122 -2.83 -14.94 12.53
C ARG A 122 -2.03 -13.70 12.13
N ILE A 123 -1.32 -13.81 11.01
CA ILE A 123 -0.62 -12.69 10.37
C ILE A 123 -1.35 -12.38 9.06
N VAL A 124 -1.77 -11.13 8.87
CA VAL A 124 -2.31 -10.61 7.61
C VAL A 124 -1.26 -9.73 6.96
N PHE A 125 -0.73 -10.19 5.83
CA PHE A 125 0.23 -9.45 5.03
C PHE A 125 -0.47 -8.71 3.90
N THR A 126 -0.18 -7.41 3.77
CA THR A 126 -0.64 -6.61 2.63
C THR A 126 0.35 -6.82 1.49
N SER A 127 0.02 -7.71 0.55
CA SER A 127 0.79 -7.90 -0.69
C SER A 127 0.43 -6.81 -1.72
N SER A 128 0.47 -7.10 -3.01
CA SER A 128 0.23 -6.15 -4.10
C SER A 128 -0.19 -6.87 -5.37
N ALA A 129 -1.05 -6.27 -6.18
CA ALA A 129 -1.32 -6.75 -7.54
C ALA A 129 -0.05 -6.93 -8.38
N GLY A 130 1.02 -6.17 -8.07
CA GLY A 130 2.35 -6.35 -8.65
C GLY A 130 3.00 -7.72 -8.40
N SER A 131 2.48 -8.54 -7.47
CA SER A 131 2.89 -9.93 -7.31
C SER A 131 2.09 -10.92 -8.17
N VAL A 132 1.10 -10.45 -8.92
CA VAL A 132 0.14 -11.28 -9.66
C VAL A 132 0.24 -11.14 -11.19
N ASN A 133 0.29 -9.92 -11.73
CA ASN A 133 0.10 -9.68 -13.17
C ASN A 133 1.28 -9.06 -13.94
N ILE A 134 2.47 -8.98 -13.34
CA ILE A 134 3.63 -8.43 -14.04
C ILE A 134 4.24 -9.52 -14.91
N GLU A 135 3.78 -9.62 -16.15
CA GLU A 135 4.23 -10.59 -17.16
C GLU A 135 4.19 -9.95 -18.56
N GLU A 136 4.98 -10.49 -19.50
CA GLU A 136 5.10 -9.90 -20.85
C GLU A 136 3.79 -9.93 -21.64
N ARG A 137 2.96 -10.94 -21.41
CA ARG A 137 1.67 -11.11 -22.08
C ARG A 137 0.57 -11.20 -21.04
N HIS A 138 -0.20 -10.12 -20.93
CA HIS A 138 -1.29 -10.06 -19.97
C HIS A 138 -2.42 -11.05 -20.30
N ARG A 139 -3.07 -11.51 -19.24
CA ARG A 139 -4.29 -12.32 -19.30
C ARG A 139 -5.51 -11.40 -19.27
N PRO A 140 -6.66 -11.85 -19.81
CA PRO A 140 -7.92 -11.11 -19.65
C PRO A 140 -8.36 -11.00 -18.19
N ALA A 141 -8.00 -12.00 -17.36
CA ALA A 141 -8.32 -12.02 -15.94
C ALA A 141 -7.23 -12.70 -15.12
N TYR A 142 -7.10 -12.27 -13.87
CA TYR A 142 -6.19 -12.81 -12.86
C TYR A 142 -6.95 -13.31 -11.64
N VAL A 143 -6.46 -14.41 -11.07
CA VAL A 143 -6.91 -15.01 -9.82
C VAL A 143 -5.75 -15.11 -8.82
N GLN A 144 -6.05 -15.41 -7.56
CA GLN A 144 -5.06 -15.42 -6.48
C GLN A 144 -3.92 -16.44 -6.64
N ASP A 145 -4.02 -17.38 -7.58
CA ASP A 145 -2.97 -18.38 -7.84
C ASP A 145 -1.96 -17.93 -8.90
N ASN A 146 -2.23 -16.81 -9.59
CA ASN A 146 -1.29 -16.24 -10.55
C ASN A 146 -0.15 -15.50 -9.83
N TRP A 147 1.02 -15.50 -10.48
CA TRP A 147 2.23 -14.86 -9.97
C TRP A 147 2.92 -14.09 -11.09
N SER A 148 3.45 -12.92 -10.74
CA SER A 148 4.31 -12.14 -11.62
C SER A 148 5.58 -12.90 -12.01
N ASP A 149 6.03 -12.65 -13.24
CA ASP A 149 7.30 -13.10 -13.77
C ASP A 149 8.42 -12.16 -13.28
N ILE A 150 9.21 -12.65 -12.33
CA ILE A 150 10.31 -11.90 -11.72
C ILE A 150 11.40 -11.60 -12.74
N ASP A 151 11.70 -12.53 -13.65
CA ASP A 151 12.77 -12.36 -14.63
C ASP A 151 12.36 -11.30 -15.66
N PHE A 152 11.11 -11.30 -16.10
CA PHE A 152 10.55 -10.22 -16.91
C PHE A 152 10.63 -8.87 -16.18
N CYS A 153 10.19 -8.81 -14.93
CA CYS A 153 10.19 -7.57 -14.14
C CYS A 153 11.61 -6.99 -14.00
N ARG A 154 12.61 -7.83 -13.72
CA ARG A 154 14.03 -7.45 -13.58
C ARG A 154 14.68 -7.06 -14.91
N ARG A 155 14.24 -7.67 -16.03
CA ARG A 155 14.74 -7.38 -17.37
C ARG A 155 14.22 -6.04 -17.90
N VAL A 156 12.92 -5.79 -17.77
CA VAL A 156 12.28 -4.60 -18.37
C VAL A 156 12.41 -3.36 -17.50
N LYS A 157 12.43 -3.51 -16.16
CA LYS A 157 12.59 -2.41 -15.21
C LYS A 157 11.59 -1.26 -15.44
N MET A 158 10.32 -1.60 -15.64
CA MET A 158 9.24 -0.61 -15.73
C MET A 158 9.09 0.22 -14.43
N THR A 159 8.35 1.32 -14.49
CA THR A 159 8.00 2.12 -13.31
C THR A 159 7.46 1.22 -12.19
N GLY A 160 8.09 1.24 -11.01
CA GLY A 160 7.68 0.41 -9.88
C GLY A 160 8.28 -1.02 -9.84
N TRP A 161 9.14 -1.41 -10.78
CA TRP A 161 9.64 -2.79 -10.89
C TRP A 161 10.25 -3.35 -9.59
N MET A 162 11.06 -2.59 -8.87
CA MET A 162 11.71 -3.05 -7.63
C MET A 162 10.70 -3.35 -6.53
N TYR A 163 9.60 -2.59 -6.49
CA TYR A 163 8.49 -2.84 -5.58
C TYR A 163 7.70 -4.10 -5.98
N PHE A 164 7.45 -4.31 -7.27
CA PHE A 164 6.78 -5.54 -7.73
C PHE A 164 7.59 -6.79 -7.38
N VAL A 165 8.91 -6.74 -7.63
CA VAL A 165 9.83 -7.81 -7.24
C VAL A 165 9.85 -8.01 -5.73
N SER A 166 9.99 -6.94 -4.93
CA SER A 166 10.07 -7.04 -3.47
C SER A 166 8.83 -7.66 -2.86
N LYS A 167 7.64 -7.23 -3.28
CA LYS A 167 6.36 -7.76 -2.79
C LYS A 167 6.15 -9.22 -3.19
N ALA A 168 6.47 -9.58 -4.42
CA ALA A 168 6.33 -10.96 -4.89
C ALA A 168 7.29 -11.92 -4.15
N LEU A 169 8.55 -11.53 -3.96
CA LEU A 169 9.51 -12.34 -3.23
C LEU A 169 9.18 -12.45 -1.73
N ALA A 170 8.77 -11.35 -1.10
CA ALA A 170 8.39 -11.36 0.31
C ALA A 170 7.14 -12.22 0.56
N GLU A 171 6.15 -12.16 -0.33
CA GLU A 171 4.95 -13.01 -0.25
C GLU A 171 5.29 -14.49 -0.38
N LYS A 172 6.11 -14.87 -1.37
CA LYS A 172 6.56 -16.27 -1.55
C LYS A 172 7.31 -16.79 -0.33
N ALA A 173 8.29 -16.03 0.15
CA ALA A 173 9.08 -16.40 1.33
C ALA A 173 8.20 -16.51 2.59
N ALA A 174 7.23 -15.61 2.76
CA ALA A 174 6.30 -15.67 3.88
C ALA A 174 5.39 -16.90 3.82
N MET A 175 4.88 -17.25 2.64
CA MET A 175 4.05 -18.44 2.45
C MET A 175 4.82 -19.73 2.72
N GLU A 176 6.06 -19.82 2.24
CA GLU A 176 6.96 -20.96 2.51
C GLU A 176 7.24 -21.09 4.01
N TYR A 177 7.70 -20.00 4.64
CA TYR A 177 7.96 -19.98 6.08
C TYR A 177 6.73 -20.33 6.92
N ALA A 178 5.54 -19.84 6.52
CA ALA A 178 4.29 -20.14 7.19
C ALA A 178 3.96 -21.63 7.11
N SER A 179 4.08 -22.23 5.93
CA SER A 179 3.85 -23.66 5.71
C SER A 179 4.80 -24.52 6.53
N GLU A 180 6.10 -24.20 6.53
CA GLU A 180 7.13 -24.96 7.25
C GLU A 180 6.96 -24.90 8.78
N ASN A 181 6.40 -23.79 9.30
CA ASN A 181 6.29 -23.55 10.74
C ASN A 181 4.84 -23.63 11.25
N GLY A 182 3.89 -24.07 10.43
CA GLY A 182 2.48 -24.20 10.82
C GLY A 182 1.83 -22.87 11.22
N LEU A 183 2.25 -21.77 10.61
CA LEU A 183 1.73 -20.44 10.92
C LEU A 183 0.48 -20.15 10.07
N ASP A 184 -0.61 -19.79 10.74
CA ASP A 184 -1.77 -19.19 10.07
C ASP A 184 -1.41 -17.81 9.49
N PHE A 185 -1.36 -17.75 8.17
CA PHE A 185 -0.92 -16.62 7.37
C PHE A 185 -1.91 -16.34 6.25
N ILE A 186 -2.26 -15.06 6.11
CA ILE A 186 -3.11 -14.54 5.03
C ILE A 186 -2.32 -13.51 4.26
N SER A 187 -2.37 -13.62 2.93
CA SER A 187 -1.93 -12.55 2.04
C SER A 187 -3.14 -11.92 1.37
N ILE A 188 -3.34 -10.62 1.61
CA ILE A 188 -4.33 -9.83 0.89
C ILE A 188 -3.63 -9.05 -0.23
N ILE A 189 -4.20 -9.08 -1.42
CA ILE A 189 -3.61 -8.54 -2.65
C ILE A 189 -4.51 -7.38 -3.12
N PRO A 190 -4.27 -6.16 -2.64
CA PRO A 190 -4.95 -4.99 -3.17
C PRO A 190 -4.46 -4.67 -4.59
N THR A 191 -5.36 -4.15 -5.41
CA THR A 191 -5.02 -3.45 -6.65
C THR A 191 -4.70 -1.99 -6.36
N LEU A 192 -4.98 -1.04 -7.27
CA LEU A 192 -4.75 0.37 -6.98
C LEU A 192 -5.75 0.87 -5.93
N VAL A 193 -5.25 1.16 -4.73
CA VAL A 193 -6.06 1.62 -3.60
C VAL A 193 -6.37 3.11 -3.75
N VAL A 194 -7.66 3.46 -3.76
CA VAL A 194 -8.14 4.84 -3.95
C VAL A 194 -9.20 5.15 -2.88
N GLY A 195 -9.19 6.37 -2.36
CA GLY A 195 -10.17 6.80 -1.35
C GLY A 195 -9.67 7.97 -0.50
N PRO A 196 -10.43 8.35 0.54
CA PRO A 196 -10.05 9.40 1.47
C PRO A 196 -8.87 8.94 2.34
N PHE A 197 -8.16 9.86 3.00
CA PHE A 197 -6.99 9.51 3.82
C PHE A 197 -6.74 10.44 5.01
N LEU A 198 -6.04 9.89 6.00
CA LEU A 198 -5.64 10.59 7.21
C LEU A 198 -4.24 11.20 7.12
N SER A 199 -3.33 10.60 6.35
CA SER A 199 -1.95 11.06 6.21
C SER A 199 -1.86 12.52 5.75
N ALA A 200 -0.80 13.21 6.17
CA ALA A 200 -0.58 14.61 5.80
C ALA A 200 -0.24 14.76 4.30
N GLY A 201 0.73 13.99 3.82
CA GLY A 201 1.17 14.02 2.43
C GLY A 201 0.35 13.16 1.47
N MET A 202 0.60 13.37 0.18
CA MET A 202 0.00 12.63 -0.93
C MET A 202 0.33 11.12 -0.83
N PRO A 203 -0.69 10.23 -0.74
CA PRO A 203 -0.47 8.79 -0.82
C PRO A 203 0.17 8.37 -2.15
N PRO A 204 1.14 7.44 -2.15
CA PRO A 204 1.79 6.98 -3.39
C PRO A 204 0.84 6.42 -4.44
N SER A 205 -0.22 5.70 -4.03
CA SER A 205 -1.24 5.21 -4.96
C SER A 205 -2.07 6.34 -5.57
N LEU A 206 -2.30 7.44 -4.85
CA LEU A 206 -3.03 8.60 -5.38
C LEU A 206 -2.20 9.43 -6.36
N VAL A 207 -0.85 9.40 -6.27
CA VAL A 207 0.00 9.94 -7.35
C VAL A 207 -0.31 9.24 -8.67
N THR A 208 -0.52 7.92 -8.63
CA THR A 208 -0.90 7.12 -9.81
C THR A 208 -2.36 7.36 -10.18
N ALA A 209 -3.29 7.23 -9.24
CA ALA A 209 -4.73 7.32 -9.51
C ALA A 209 -5.13 8.68 -10.08
N LEU A 210 -4.52 9.76 -9.59
CA LEU A 210 -4.82 11.13 -10.02
C LEU A 210 -3.89 11.62 -11.14
N ALA A 211 -3.08 10.75 -11.75
CA ALA A 211 -2.14 11.11 -12.81
C ALA A 211 -2.81 11.80 -14.02
N LEU A 212 -4.05 11.40 -14.34
CA LEU A 212 -4.86 12.01 -15.41
C LEU A 212 -5.28 13.47 -15.10
N ILE A 213 -5.37 13.82 -13.81
CA ILE A 213 -5.68 15.18 -13.34
C ILE A 213 -4.41 16.02 -13.25
N THR A 214 -3.31 15.43 -12.78
CA THR A 214 -2.04 16.13 -12.56
C THR A 214 -1.14 16.18 -13.80
N GLY A 215 -1.47 15.42 -14.84
CA GLY A 215 -0.66 15.31 -16.06
C GLY A 215 0.60 14.46 -15.89
N ASN A 216 0.66 13.58 -14.87
CA ASN A 216 1.83 12.76 -14.61
C ASN A 216 1.86 11.50 -15.50
N GLU A 217 2.28 11.67 -16.75
CA GLU A 217 2.24 10.60 -17.78
C GLU A 217 3.07 9.36 -17.43
N ALA A 218 4.08 9.48 -16.56
CA ALA A 218 4.91 8.34 -16.13
C ALA A 218 4.11 7.22 -15.43
N HIS A 219 2.91 7.54 -14.93
CA HIS A 219 2.00 6.61 -14.27
C HIS A 219 0.92 6.04 -15.19
N TYR A 220 0.82 6.50 -16.45
CA TYR A 220 -0.23 6.06 -17.37
C TYR A 220 -0.10 4.58 -17.75
N SER A 221 1.11 4.01 -17.68
CA SER A 221 1.32 2.57 -17.90
C SER A 221 0.52 1.71 -16.91
N ILE A 222 0.44 2.13 -15.65
CA ILE A 222 -0.37 1.47 -14.61
C ILE A 222 -1.87 1.73 -14.85
N LEU A 223 -2.21 2.94 -15.30
CA LEU A 223 -3.62 3.30 -15.58
C LEU A 223 -4.19 2.68 -16.86
N LYS A 224 -3.34 2.20 -17.78
CA LYS A 224 -3.74 1.69 -19.10
C LYS A 224 -4.87 0.66 -19.00
N GLN A 225 -4.75 -0.30 -18.10
CA GLN A 225 -5.76 -1.31 -17.75
C GLN A 225 -5.76 -1.46 -16.22
N VAL A 226 -6.37 -0.50 -15.54
CA VAL A 226 -6.31 -0.35 -14.07
C VAL A 226 -7.36 -1.20 -13.38
N GLN A 227 -7.03 -1.66 -12.17
CA GLN A 227 -7.97 -2.26 -11.23
C GLN A 227 -7.95 -1.48 -9.93
N LEU A 228 -9.11 -1.31 -9.31
CA LEU A 228 -9.37 -0.35 -8.25
C LEU A 228 -10.03 -1.02 -7.04
N VAL A 229 -9.65 -0.57 -5.86
CA VAL A 229 -10.32 -0.92 -4.61
C VAL A 229 -10.39 0.30 -3.70
N HIS A 230 -11.52 0.45 -3.01
CA HIS A 230 -11.70 1.54 -2.06
C HIS A 230 -10.87 1.29 -0.80
N LEU A 231 -10.23 2.32 -0.26
CA LEU A 231 -9.41 2.19 0.95
C LEU A 231 -10.19 1.56 2.13
N ASP A 232 -11.42 2.02 2.35
CA ASP A 232 -12.24 1.52 3.45
C ASP A 232 -12.64 0.05 3.26
N ASP A 233 -12.99 -0.36 2.04
CA ASP A 233 -13.29 -1.77 1.73
C ASP A 233 -12.05 -2.64 1.89
N LEU A 234 -10.86 -2.16 1.53
CA LEU A 234 -9.61 -2.87 1.77
C LEU A 234 -9.38 -3.10 3.26
N CYS A 235 -9.51 -2.08 4.10
CA CYS A 235 -9.31 -2.21 5.54
C CYS A 235 -10.38 -3.10 6.20
N ASP A 236 -11.61 -3.08 5.69
CA ASP A 236 -12.65 -4.03 6.11
C ASP A 236 -12.32 -5.46 5.70
N ALA A 237 -11.84 -5.68 4.48
CA ALA A 237 -11.43 -7.01 4.01
C ALA A 237 -10.27 -7.56 4.85
N MET A 238 -9.31 -6.71 5.23
CA MET A 238 -8.21 -7.10 6.13
C MET A 238 -8.73 -7.56 7.49
N THR A 239 -9.62 -6.78 8.10
CA THR A 239 -10.21 -7.12 9.40
C THR A 239 -11.08 -8.37 9.31
N PHE A 240 -11.88 -8.48 8.26
CA PHE A 240 -12.73 -9.62 7.96
C PHE A 240 -11.91 -10.92 7.82
N LEU A 241 -10.84 -10.91 7.01
CA LEU A 241 -9.97 -12.08 6.83
C LEU A 241 -9.20 -12.43 8.10
N PHE A 242 -8.86 -11.43 8.93
CA PHE A 242 -8.26 -11.70 10.24
C PHE A 242 -9.23 -12.46 11.16
N GLU A 243 -10.51 -12.07 11.17
CA GLU A 243 -11.52 -12.64 12.06
C GLU A 243 -12.13 -13.95 11.52
N HIS A 244 -12.16 -14.17 10.20
CA HIS A 244 -12.85 -15.29 9.59
C HIS A 244 -12.08 -16.62 9.77
N PRO A 245 -12.61 -17.63 10.48
CA PRO A 245 -11.86 -18.85 10.82
C PRO A 245 -11.34 -19.64 9.63
N GLU A 246 -12.12 -19.72 8.54
CA GLU A 246 -11.79 -20.51 7.34
C GLU A 246 -10.90 -19.76 6.34
N ALA A 247 -10.59 -18.49 6.58
CA ALA A 247 -9.71 -17.73 5.71
C ALA A 247 -8.32 -18.38 5.68
N ASN A 248 -7.78 -18.61 4.48
CA ASN A 248 -6.45 -19.20 4.30
C ASN A 248 -5.80 -18.78 2.97
N GLY A 249 -4.47 -18.62 2.97
CA GLY A 249 -3.69 -18.33 1.76
C GLY A 249 -3.91 -16.92 1.21
N ARG A 250 -4.01 -16.82 -0.12
CA ARG A 250 -4.05 -15.55 -0.86
C ARG A 250 -5.47 -15.08 -1.17
N TYR A 251 -5.72 -13.77 -1.13
CA TYR A 251 -7.00 -13.14 -1.44
C TYR A 251 -6.80 -11.86 -2.27
N ILE A 252 -7.31 -11.84 -3.50
CA ILE A 252 -7.43 -10.59 -4.26
C ILE A 252 -8.52 -9.72 -3.64
N CYS A 253 -8.22 -8.45 -3.42
CA CYS A 253 -9.14 -7.42 -2.97
C CYS A 253 -9.20 -6.31 -4.02
N SER A 254 -10.11 -6.48 -4.98
CA SER A 254 -10.34 -5.60 -6.12
C SER A 254 -11.83 -5.56 -6.45
N TYR A 255 -12.36 -4.38 -6.73
CA TYR A 255 -13.79 -4.19 -6.97
C TYR A 255 -14.11 -3.82 -8.41
N HIS A 256 -13.32 -2.94 -9.01
CA HIS A 256 -13.60 -2.38 -10.33
C HIS A 256 -12.36 -2.46 -11.23
N ASP A 257 -12.57 -2.64 -12.53
CA ASP A 257 -11.52 -2.59 -13.54
C ASP A 257 -11.96 -1.70 -14.72
N ALA A 258 -11.01 -0.95 -15.26
CA ALA A 258 -11.25 0.00 -16.33
C ALA A 258 -10.00 0.13 -17.22
N THR A 259 -10.19 0.60 -18.45
CA THR A 259 -9.08 1.13 -19.24
C THR A 259 -8.83 2.59 -18.89
N ILE A 260 -7.66 3.10 -19.28
CA ILE A 260 -7.36 4.54 -19.14
C ILE A 260 -8.39 5.43 -19.85
N HIS A 261 -8.97 4.97 -20.97
CA HIS A 261 -10.05 5.68 -21.67
C HIS A 261 -11.34 5.71 -20.83
N GLY A 262 -11.72 4.58 -20.24
CA GLY A 262 -12.89 4.49 -19.35
C GLY A 262 -12.73 5.37 -18.12
N LEU A 263 -11.56 5.29 -17.46
CA LEU A 263 -11.24 6.11 -16.31
C LEU A 263 -11.23 7.61 -16.64
N ALA A 264 -10.59 8.00 -17.75
CA ALA A 264 -10.54 9.40 -18.18
C ALA A 264 -11.93 9.95 -18.50
N THR A 265 -12.81 9.13 -19.08
CA THR A 265 -14.21 9.51 -19.34
C THR A 265 -14.96 9.74 -18.05
N MET A 266 -14.91 8.78 -17.11
CA MET A 266 -15.52 8.93 -15.79
C MET A 266 -15.03 10.20 -15.08
N LEU A 267 -13.72 10.46 -15.09
CA LEU A 267 -13.17 11.64 -14.41
C LEU A 267 -13.55 12.96 -15.10
N ARG A 268 -13.62 13.03 -16.44
CA ARG A 268 -14.09 14.23 -17.14
C ARG A 268 -15.54 14.55 -16.81
N ASP A 269 -16.38 13.53 -16.79
CA ASP A 269 -17.82 13.70 -16.54
C ASP A 269 -18.08 14.17 -15.10
N ARG A 270 -17.27 13.70 -14.14
CA ARG A 270 -17.39 14.04 -12.72
C ARG A 270 -16.69 15.33 -12.32
N PHE A 271 -15.56 15.64 -12.94
CA PHE A 271 -14.69 16.78 -12.60
C PHE A 271 -14.34 17.61 -13.85
N PRO A 272 -15.32 18.26 -14.48
CA PRO A 272 -15.13 19.03 -15.71
C PRO A 272 -14.14 20.21 -15.56
N GLU A 273 -13.84 20.63 -14.33
CA GLU A 273 -12.83 21.64 -14.00
C GLU A 273 -11.37 21.19 -14.24
N TYR A 274 -11.12 19.90 -14.46
CA TYR A 274 -9.80 19.38 -14.76
C TYR A 274 -9.61 19.08 -16.24
N ARG A 275 -8.44 19.46 -16.78
CA ARG A 275 -8.06 19.20 -18.17
C ARG A 275 -7.52 17.78 -18.34
N ILE A 276 -8.45 16.83 -18.44
CA ILE A 276 -8.13 15.41 -18.57
C ILE A 276 -8.05 15.04 -20.06
N PRO A 277 -6.98 14.38 -20.54
CA PRO A 277 -6.81 14.02 -21.95
C PRO A 277 -7.94 13.12 -22.49
N HIS A 278 -8.28 13.30 -23.77
CA HIS A 278 -9.21 12.43 -24.49
C HIS A 278 -8.52 11.27 -25.22
N LYS A 279 -7.25 11.44 -25.56
CA LYS A 279 -6.45 10.46 -26.31
C LYS A 279 -5.16 10.15 -25.56
N PHE A 280 -4.75 8.89 -25.65
CA PHE A 280 -3.53 8.39 -25.03
C PHE A 280 -2.68 7.72 -26.12
N PRO A 281 -1.53 8.31 -26.50
CA PRO A 281 -0.69 7.74 -27.55
C PRO A 281 -0.30 6.28 -27.24
N GLY A 282 -0.44 5.39 -28.23
CA GLY A 282 -0.09 3.97 -28.07
C GLY A 282 -1.09 3.14 -27.26
N VAL A 283 -2.31 3.66 -27.06
CA VAL A 283 -3.42 2.94 -26.45
C VAL A 283 -4.57 2.87 -27.45
N ASP A 284 -5.01 1.65 -27.76
CA ASP A 284 -6.11 1.42 -28.71
C ASP A 284 -7.47 1.75 -28.07
N ASP A 285 -8.38 2.36 -28.83
CA ASP A 285 -9.70 2.77 -28.34
C ASP A 285 -10.60 1.56 -27.99
N ASP A 286 -10.33 0.38 -28.56
CA ASP A 286 -11.03 -0.88 -28.29
C ASP A 286 -10.33 -1.77 -27.24
N LEU A 287 -9.31 -1.24 -26.56
CA LEU A 287 -8.63 -1.94 -25.46
C LEU A 287 -9.64 -2.43 -24.43
N GLN A 288 -9.54 -3.70 -24.07
CA GLN A 288 -10.38 -4.30 -23.04
C GLN A 288 -9.74 -4.14 -21.65
N PRO A 289 -10.53 -4.00 -20.58
CA PRO A 289 -10.00 -4.01 -19.23
C PRO A 289 -9.43 -5.38 -18.86
N ILE A 290 -8.55 -5.41 -17.86
CA ILE A 290 -8.04 -6.66 -17.25
C ILE A 290 -8.71 -6.82 -15.89
N HIS A 291 -9.34 -7.97 -15.67
CA HIS A 291 -10.07 -8.23 -14.44
C HIS A 291 -9.19 -8.86 -13.36
N PHE A 292 -9.34 -8.43 -12.11
CA PHE A 292 -8.78 -9.09 -10.93
C PHE A 292 -9.92 -9.70 -10.10
N SER A 293 -10.00 -11.03 -10.09
CA SER A 293 -11.14 -11.72 -9.47
C SER A 293 -11.02 -11.77 -7.95
N SER A 294 -11.87 -11.01 -7.26
CA SER A 294 -12.10 -11.13 -5.81
C SER A 294 -13.06 -12.26 -5.44
N ARG A 295 -13.37 -13.20 -6.36
CA ARG A 295 -14.39 -14.24 -6.14
C ARG A 295 -14.17 -15.02 -4.84
N LYS A 296 -12.93 -15.43 -4.55
CA LYS A 296 -12.60 -16.13 -3.31
C LYS A 296 -12.98 -15.33 -2.06
N LEU A 297 -12.70 -14.03 -2.03
CA LEU A 297 -13.05 -13.15 -0.91
C LEU A 297 -14.58 -13.03 -0.77
N LEU A 298 -15.30 -12.90 -1.89
CA LEU A 298 -16.75 -12.81 -1.92
C LEU A 298 -17.44 -14.13 -1.49
N ASP A 299 -16.87 -15.28 -1.86
CA ASP A 299 -17.39 -16.60 -1.49
C ASP A 299 -17.32 -16.86 0.02
N HIS A 300 -16.42 -16.17 0.73
CA HIS A 300 -16.41 -16.16 2.20
C HIS A 300 -17.47 -15.24 2.82
N GLY A 301 -18.22 -14.47 2.02
CA GLY A 301 -19.29 -13.60 2.47
C GLY A 301 -18.89 -12.14 2.67
N PHE A 302 -17.69 -11.73 2.24
CA PHE A 302 -17.34 -10.31 2.18
C PHE A 302 -18.13 -9.59 1.09
N SER A 303 -18.44 -8.31 1.29
CA SER A 303 -19.11 -7.47 0.30
C SER A 303 -18.45 -6.09 0.21
N PHE A 304 -18.10 -5.67 -1.00
CA PHE A 304 -17.65 -4.31 -1.28
C PHE A 304 -18.82 -3.33 -1.15
N ARG A 305 -18.53 -2.09 -0.73
CA ARG A 305 -19.53 -1.06 -0.45
C ARG A 305 -19.42 0.17 -1.34
N TYR A 306 -18.26 0.38 -1.96
CA TYR A 306 -17.94 1.61 -2.65
C TYR A 306 -17.71 1.38 -4.14
N THR A 307 -18.24 2.28 -4.98
CA THR A 307 -18.00 2.25 -6.42
C THR A 307 -16.70 2.96 -6.81
N ALA A 308 -16.29 2.88 -8.08
CA ALA A 308 -15.13 3.63 -8.56
C ALA A 308 -15.34 5.15 -8.41
N GLU A 309 -16.55 5.61 -8.65
CA GLU A 309 -16.98 6.99 -8.40
C GLU A 309 -16.74 7.44 -6.96
N ASP A 310 -17.18 6.64 -5.97
CA ASP A 310 -16.98 6.95 -4.55
C ASP A 310 -15.50 7.08 -4.19
N MET A 311 -14.67 6.19 -4.75
CA MET A 311 -13.22 6.20 -4.55
C MET A 311 -12.60 7.52 -4.98
N PHE A 312 -12.88 7.96 -6.21
CA PHE A 312 -12.28 9.17 -6.77
C PHE A 312 -12.86 10.44 -6.17
N ASP A 313 -14.17 10.49 -5.89
CA ASP A 313 -14.79 11.62 -5.19
C ASP A 313 -14.17 11.88 -3.83
N ALA A 314 -14.00 10.82 -3.04
CA ALA A 314 -13.45 10.95 -1.70
C ALA A 314 -11.96 11.30 -1.75
N ALA A 315 -11.19 10.68 -2.66
CA ALA A 315 -9.77 10.98 -2.83
C ALA A 315 -9.54 12.44 -3.26
N ILE A 316 -10.23 12.91 -4.29
CA ILE A 316 -10.09 14.27 -4.83
C ILE A 316 -10.54 15.29 -3.78
N ARG A 317 -11.64 15.04 -3.08
CA ARG A 317 -12.10 15.91 -1.98
C ARG A 317 -11.04 16.04 -0.89
N THR A 318 -10.50 14.92 -0.38
CA THR A 318 -9.45 14.96 0.64
C THR A 318 -8.17 15.63 0.13
N CYS A 319 -7.78 15.40 -1.13
CA CYS A 319 -6.64 16.09 -1.72
C CYS A 319 -6.87 17.61 -1.82
N ARG A 320 -8.06 18.07 -2.17
CA ARG A 320 -8.42 19.50 -2.19
C ARG A 320 -8.41 20.11 -0.80
N GLU A 321 -9.00 19.44 0.19
CA GLU A 321 -9.00 19.89 1.60
C GLU A 321 -7.59 20.03 2.20
N LYS A 322 -6.62 19.29 1.66
CA LYS A 322 -5.21 19.29 2.07
C LYS A 322 -4.29 20.06 1.12
N ASP A 323 -4.82 20.75 0.11
CA ASP A 323 -4.05 21.47 -0.92
C ASP A 323 -3.00 20.61 -1.66
N LEU A 324 -3.31 19.33 -1.89
CA LEU A 324 -2.39 18.36 -2.52
C LEU A 324 -2.59 18.22 -4.04
N ILE A 325 -3.66 18.79 -4.59
CA ILE A 325 -3.91 18.90 -6.03
C ILE A 325 -4.45 20.30 -6.33
N PRO A 326 -4.28 20.82 -7.56
CA PRO A 326 -4.85 22.11 -7.93
C PRO A 326 -6.38 22.10 -7.79
N LEU A 327 -6.95 23.22 -7.35
CA LEU A 327 -8.34 23.59 -7.65
C LEU A 327 -8.32 23.99 -9.14
N GLY A 328 -9.26 23.50 -9.97
CA GLY A 328 -9.16 23.52 -11.44
C GLY A 328 -8.73 24.86 -12.08
N ASP A 329 -8.15 24.78 -13.29
CA ASP A 329 -7.47 25.85 -14.04
C ASP A 329 -6.22 26.51 -13.39
N ALA A 330 -5.79 26.10 -12.19
CA ALA A 330 -4.46 26.46 -11.71
C ALA A 330 -3.37 25.71 -12.51
N PRO A 331 -2.28 26.37 -12.98
CA PRO A 331 -1.14 25.66 -13.55
C PRO A 331 -0.63 24.61 -12.55
N PRO A 332 -0.14 23.44 -13.01
CA PRO A 332 0.38 22.43 -12.11
C PRO A 332 1.43 23.08 -11.19
N PRO A 333 1.42 22.79 -9.87
CA PRO A 333 2.48 23.26 -9.00
C PRO A 333 3.80 22.77 -9.61
N ALA A 334 4.74 23.71 -9.82
CA ALA A 334 6.05 23.38 -10.35
C ALA A 334 6.60 22.20 -9.55
N ALA A 335 7.00 21.14 -10.23
CA ALA A 335 7.65 20.00 -9.60
C ALA A 335 8.84 20.55 -8.80
N THR A 336 8.67 20.70 -7.49
CA THR A 336 9.79 20.98 -6.59
C THR A 336 10.57 19.70 -6.49
N GLY A 337 11.38 19.43 -7.52
CA GLY A 337 12.54 18.59 -7.40
C GLY A 337 13.43 19.21 -6.34
N LYS A 338 13.41 18.61 -5.14
CA LYS A 338 14.48 18.53 -4.14
C LYS A 338 13.95 17.74 -2.94
N LEU A 339 14.04 16.42 -3.03
CA LEU A 339 14.42 15.66 -1.83
C LEU A 339 15.85 16.12 -1.49
N GLY A 340 16.04 16.56 -0.25
CA GLY A 340 17.21 17.31 0.18
C GLY A 340 18.52 16.56 -0.05
N ALA A 341 19.39 17.15 -0.88
CA ALA A 341 20.82 16.87 -0.82
C ALA A 341 21.40 17.65 0.38
N LEU A 342 21.77 16.93 1.43
CA LEU A 342 22.64 17.43 2.48
C LEU A 342 24.01 17.74 1.87
N ALA A 343 24.46 18.98 2.04
CA ALA A 343 25.75 19.47 1.57
C ALA A 343 26.89 18.67 2.22
N ALA A 344 27.67 17.97 1.39
CA ALA A 344 29.03 17.57 1.73
C ALA A 344 29.96 18.74 1.37
N GLY A 345 30.73 19.19 2.36
CA GLY A 345 31.58 20.38 2.27
C GLY A 345 32.64 20.29 1.17
N GLU A 346 32.82 21.41 0.48
CA GLU A 346 33.96 21.67 -0.38
C GLU A 346 35.22 21.83 0.48
N GLY A 347 36.09 20.82 0.47
CA GLY A 347 37.50 20.97 0.81
C GLY A 347 38.30 21.25 -0.45
N GLN A 348 38.48 22.52 -0.80
CA GLN A 348 39.49 22.95 -1.77
C GLN A 348 40.86 22.99 -1.10
N ALA A 349 41.83 22.28 -1.68
CA ALA A 349 43.24 22.40 -1.34
C ALA A 349 44.06 22.46 -2.62
N ILE A 350 44.55 23.65 -3.00
CA ILE A 350 45.82 23.99 -3.68
C ILE A 350 45.86 25.54 -3.78
N GLY A 351 46.86 26.34 -3.44
CA GLY A 351 48.29 26.20 -3.13
C GLY A 351 49.05 27.37 -3.78
N ALA A 352 49.87 28.12 -3.03
CA ALA A 352 51.00 28.97 -3.51
C ALA A 352 51.65 29.63 -2.28
N GLU A 353 52.88 29.26 -1.89
CA GLU A 353 54.12 30.00 -2.26
C GLU A 353 54.07 31.50 -1.98
N THR A 354 54.40 31.92 -0.76
CA THR A 354 55.65 32.60 -0.33
C THR A 354 55.48 33.21 1.06
#